data_AF-A0A0R3WVI3-F1
#
_entry.id   AF-A0A0R3WVI3-F1
#
_cell.length_a   1.000
_cell.length_b   1.000
_cell.length_c   1.000
_cell.angle_alpha   90.00
_cell.angle_beta   90.00
_cell.angle_gamma   90.00
#
_symmetry.space_group_name_H-M   'P 1'
#
loop_
_entity.id
_entity.type
_entity.pdbx_description
1 polymer ?
#
loop_
_entity_poly.entity_id
_entity_poly.type
_entity_poly.pdbx_seq_one_letter_code
_entity_poly.pdbx_strand_id
1 'polypeptide(L)'
;MKYTPEVVSLMDSNCTIGLKLGRGTELKISSEILMHPGFQELSKLVKDCNCRIGMDGPRVLIDSLANDEFLAFQLRVQSSSFIIEHNDLYDGKHYFVVLNSQEPFPVRE
;
A
#
# COMPACT_ATOMS: atom_id res chain seq x y z
N MET A 1 -6.79 12.60 10.38
CA MET A 1 -7.26 13.33 9.19
C MET A 1 -7.98 12.32 8.32
N LYS A 2 -9.22 12.59 7.87
CA LYS A 2 -9.83 11.75 6.83
C LYS A 2 -9.00 11.94 5.57
N TYR A 3 -8.41 10.89 5.02
CA TYR A 3 -7.73 10.99 3.74
C TYR A 3 -8.72 11.50 2.69
N THR A 4 -8.42 12.66 2.11
CA THR A 4 -9.34 13.38 1.23
C THR A 4 -9.52 12.64 -0.09
N PRO A 5 -10.64 12.86 -0.81
CA PRO A 5 -10.86 12.37 -2.18
C PRO A 5 -9.69 12.69 -3.13
N GLU A 6 -8.91 13.72 -2.83
CA GLU A 6 -7.73 14.15 -3.58
C GLU A 6 -6.62 13.11 -3.59
N VAL A 7 -6.34 12.44 -2.45
CA VAL A 7 -5.29 11.42 -2.36
C VAL A 7 -5.70 10.16 -3.11
N VAL A 8 -6.97 9.76 -2.99
CA VAL A 8 -7.54 8.65 -3.77
C VAL A 8 -7.48 8.97 -5.27
N SER A 9 -7.85 10.18 -5.68
CA SER A 9 -7.78 10.64 -7.06
C SER A 9 -6.34 10.70 -7.61
N LEU A 10 -5.37 11.06 -6.76
CA LEU A 10 -3.95 11.05 -7.10
C LEU A 10 -3.47 9.61 -7.32
N MET A 11 -3.86 8.68 -6.43
CA MET A 11 -3.55 7.27 -6.59
C MET A 11 -4.18 6.67 -7.85
N ASP A 12 -5.40 7.05 -8.21
CA ASP A 12 -6.04 6.63 -9.46
C ASP A 12 -5.28 7.09 -10.71
N SER A 13 -4.71 8.29 -10.65
CA SER A 13 -3.95 8.86 -11.76
C SER A 13 -2.55 8.26 -11.87
N ASN A 14 -1.92 7.93 -10.73
CA ASN A 14 -0.52 7.51 -10.68
C ASN A 14 -0.35 5.98 -10.68
N CYS A 15 -1.31 5.21 -10.14
CA CYS A 15 -1.23 3.76 -10.04
C CYS A 15 -1.67 3.05 -11.33
N THR A 16 -0.90 3.24 -12.39
CA THR A 16 -1.24 2.77 -13.74
C THR A 16 -0.67 1.39 -14.08
N ILE A 17 0.29 0.89 -13.30
CA ILE A 17 0.96 -0.39 -13.58
C ILE A 17 0.21 -1.51 -12.87
N GLY A 18 -0.38 -2.43 -13.63
CA GLY A 18 -1.01 -3.65 -13.09
C GLY A 18 -0.01 -4.80 -12.94
N LEU A 19 0.19 -5.29 -11.73
CA LEU A 19 0.95 -6.50 -11.41
C LEU A 19 0.02 -7.62 -10.97
N LYS A 20 0.21 -8.81 -11.55
CA LYS A 20 -0.53 -10.00 -11.11
C LYS A 20 0.24 -10.73 -10.03
N LEU A 21 -0.19 -10.58 -8.78
CA LEU A 21 0.41 -11.25 -7.63
C LEU A 21 -0.29 -12.58 -7.34
N GLY A 22 -0.24 -13.51 -8.30
CA GLY A 22 -0.88 -14.83 -8.17
C GLY A 22 -2.41 -14.77 -8.07
N ARG A 23 -3.07 -15.95 -8.05
CA ARG A 23 -4.53 -16.20 -7.85
C ARG A 23 -5.54 -15.19 -8.47
N GLY A 24 -5.16 -14.44 -9.50
CA GLY A 24 -6.02 -13.41 -10.09
C GLY A 24 -6.02 -12.06 -9.37
N THR A 25 -5.19 -11.88 -8.34
CA THR A 25 -5.02 -10.60 -7.64
C THR A 25 -4.34 -9.59 -8.55
N GLU A 26 -5.01 -8.46 -8.80
CA GLU A 26 -4.46 -7.34 -9.54
C GLU A 26 -4.02 -6.25 -8.56
N LEU A 27 -2.70 -6.06 -8.49
CA LEU A 27 -2.09 -4.97 -7.74
C LEU A 27 -1.84 -3.82 -8.70
N LYS A 28 -2.45 -2.67 -8.46
CA LYS A 28 -2.15 -1.46 -9.22
C LYS A 28 -1.10 -0.64 -8.49
N ILE A 29 -0.03 -0.26 -9.16
CA ILE A 29 1.08 0.46 -8.52
C ILE A 29 1.50 1.71 -9.28
N SER A 30 2.03 2.70 -8.55
CA SER A 30 2.78 3.81 -9.16
C SER A 30 4.16 3.34 -9.62
N SER A 31 4.75 4.03 -10.59
CA SER A 31 6.12 3.72 -11.06
C SER A 31 7.17 3.91 -9.96
N GLU A 32 6.94 4.83 -9.03
CA GLU A 32 7.86 5.16 -7.94
C GLU A 32 8.05 3.98 -6.97
N ILE A 33 6.99 3.22 -6.70
CA ILE A 33 7.08 2.09 -5.76
C ILE A 33 7.98 0.98 -6.28
N LEU A 34 8.16 0.84 -7.60
CA LEU A 34 9.06 -0.16 -8.19
C LEU A 34 10.53 0.08 -7.80
N MET A 35 10.89 1.33 -7.56
CA MET A 35 12.22 1.75 -7.13
C MET A 35 12.37 1.75 -5.61
N HIS A 36 11.29 1.51 -4.87
CA HIS A 36 11.32 1.54 -3.41
C HIS A 36 12.16 0.36 -2.87
N PRO A 37 13.13 0.61 -1.97
CA PRO A 37 14.00 -0.45 -1.45
C PRO A 37 13.23 -1.56 -0.70
N GLY A 38 12.10 -1.22 -0.09
CA GLY A 38 11.18 -2.16 0.55
C GLY A 38 10.16 -2.83 -0.38
N PHE A 39 10.20 -2.64 -1.70
CA PHE A 39 9.18 -3.14 -2.63
C PHE A 39 8.93 -4.65 -2.53
N GLN A 40 10.00 -5.45 -2.34
CA GLN A 40 9.89 -6.90 -2.17
C GLN A 40 9.14 -7.30 -0.90
N GLU A 41 9.18 -6.48 0.14
CA GLU A 41 8.43 -6.70 1.37
C GLU A 41 7.00 -6.18 1.24
N LEU A 42 6.82 -4.98 0.67
CA LEU A 42 5.51 -4.41 0.36
C LEU A 42 4.65 -5.36 -0.48
N SER A 43 5.22 -5.93 -1.54
CA SER A 43 4.52 -6.90 -2.39
C SER A 43 4.12 -8.18 -1.66
N LYS A 44 4.84 -8.58 -0.60
CA LYS A 44 4.44 -9.68 0.29
C LYS A 44 3.32 -9.28 1.24
N LEU A 45 3.33 -8.04 1.74
CA LEU A 45 2.30 -7.51 2.64
C LEU A 45 0.93 -7.45 1.97
N VAL A 46 0.90 -7.05 0.71
CA VAL A 46 -0.33 -6.95 -0.09
C VAL A 46 -0.59 -8.18 -0.95
N LYS A 47 0.15 -9.27 -0.71
CA LYS A 47 -0.09 -10.51 -1.42
C LYS A 47 -1.52 -10.97 -1.19
N ASP A 48 -2.20 -11.34 -2.26
CA ASP A 48 -3.61 -11.73 -2.26
C ASP A 48 -4.60 -10.58 -1.95
N CYS A 49 -4.17 -9.31 -1.97
CA CYS A 49 -5.04 -8.13 -1.81
C CYS A 49 -5.27 -7.39 -3.14
N ASN A 50 -6.52 -7.06 -3.45
CA ASN A 50 -6.85 -6.24 -4.62
C ASN A 50 -6.81 -4.75 -4.25
N CYS A 51 -5.61 -4.18 -4.27
CA CYS A 51 -5.37 -2.82 -3.81
C CYS A 51 -4.54 -1.98 -4.79
N ARG A 52 -4.46 -0.69 -4.49
CA ARG A 52 -3.56 0.27 -5.14
C ARG A 52 -2.41 0.59 -4.20
N ILE A 53 -1.17 0.69 -4.71
CA ILE A 53 0.00 1.13 -3.93
C ILE A 53 0.70 2.28 -4.62
N GLY A 54 0.84 3.39 -3.90
CA GLY A 54 1.58 4.56 -4.35
C GLY A 54 2.56 5.05 -3.28
N MET A 55 3.14 6.21 -3.56
CA MET A 55 4.03 6.90 -2.62
C MET A 55 3.63 8.36 -2.47
N ASP A 56 3.90 8.92 -1.30
CA ASP A 56 3.90 10.35 -1.04
C ASP A 56 5.11 10.69 -0.15
N GLY A 57 6.19 11.16 -0.79
CA GLY A 57 7.49 11.33 -0.14
C GLY A 57 8.03 9.99 0.41
N PRO A 58 8.39 9.89 1.71
CA PRO A 58 8.87 8.64 2.30
C PRO A 58 7.75 7.65 2.64
N ARG A 59 6.48 8.06 2.52
CA ARG A 59 5.33 7.26 2.93
C ARG A 59 4.83 6.41 1.79
N VAL A 60 4.39 5.20 2.13
CA VAL A 60 3.72 4.30 1.20
C VAL A 60 2.23 4.41 1.44
N LEU A 61 1.49 4.64 0.36
CA LEU A 61 0.04 4.76 0.38
C LEU A 61 -0.56 3.47 -0.17
N ILE A 62 -1.52 2.89 0.54
CA ILE A 62 -2.26 1.70 0.12
C ILE A 62 -3.74 2.03 0.15
N ASP A 63 -4.44 1.74 -0.94
CA ASP A 63 -5.82 2.12 -1.11
C ASP A 63 -6.67 0.97 -1.69
N SER A 64 -7.99 1.06 -1.54
CA SER A 64 -8.97 0.05 -1.98
C SER A 64 -8.83 -1.31 -1.30
N LEU A 65 -8.20 -1.37 -0.13
CA LEU A 65 -8.04 -2.61 0.60
C LEU A 65 -9.38 -3.04 1.23
N ALA A 66 -9.91 -4.19 0.83
CA ALA A 66 -11.21 -4.64 1.35
C ALA A 66 -11.14 -4.93 2.87
N ASN A 67 -12.27 -4.84 3.57
CA ASN A 67 -12.30 -5.00 5.04
C ASN A 67 -11.76 -6.37 5.51
N ASP A 68 -12.07 -7.44 4.79
CA ASP A 68 -11.54 -8.79 5.04
C ASP A 68 -10.05 -8.92 4.71
N GLU A 69 -9.60 -8.27 3.64
CA GLU A 69 -8.18 -8.19 3.27
C GLU A 69 -7.37 -7.37 4.30
N PHE A 70 -7.94 -6.30 4.85
CA PHE A 70 -7.29 -5.41 5.80
C PHE A 70 -6.87 -6.11 7.09
N LEU A 71 -7.71 -6.99 7.63
CA LEU A 71 -7.37 -7.76 8.83
C LEU A 71 -6.15 -8.66 8.60
N ALA A 72 -6.11 -9.37 7.47
CA ALA A 72 -4.96 -10.21 7.11
C ALA A 72 -3.71 -9.38 6.82
N PHE A 73 -3.88 -8.24 6.14
CA PHE A 73 -2.82 -7.28 5.90
C PHE A 73 -2.22 -6.74 7.20
N GLN A 74 -3.05 -6.34 8.17
CA GLN A 74 -2.61 -5.81 9.45
C GLN A 74 -1.73 -6.80 10.23
N LEU A 75 -2.11 -8.08 10.22
CA LEU A 75 -1.29 -9.14 10.84
C LEU A 75 0.07 -9.29 10.14
N ARG A 76 0.13 -9.17 8.82
CA ARG A 76 1.40 -9.22 8.07
C ARG A 76 2.29 -8.03 8.40
N VAL A 77 1.72 -6.82 8.52
CA VAL A 77 2.47 -5.60 8.85
C VAL A 77 3.13 -5.70 10.23
N GLN A 78 2.47 -6.33 11.22
CA GLN A 78 3.05 -6.52 12.56
C GLN A 78 4.37 -7.31 12.56
N SER A 79 4.61 -8.11 11.53
CA SER A 79 5.83 -8.91 11.36
C SER A 79 6.81 -8.34 10.33
N SER A 80 6.61 -7.09 9.92
CA SER A 80 7.34 -6.43 8.83
C SER A 80 8.19 -5.25 9.31
N SER A 81 9.05 -4.72 8.44
CA SER A 81 9.79 -3.48 8.63
C SER A 81 8.92 -2.21 8.50
N PHE A 82 7.63 -2.35 8.20
CA PHE A 82 6.68 -1.24 8.08
C PHE A 82 5.77 -1.15 9.30
N ILE A 83 5.25 0.04 9.55
CA ILE A 83 4.18 0.31 10.51
C ILE A 83 3.02 1.00 9.81
N ILE A 84 1.81 0.72 10.29
CA ILE A 84 0.62 1.50 9.94
C ILE A 84 0.70 2.82 10.71
N GLU A 85 1.05 3.90 10.03
CA GLU A 85 1.02 5.27 10.58
C GLU A 85 -0.43 5.74 10.71
N HIS A 86 -1.26 5.40 9.72
CA HIS A 86 -2.67 5.80 9.68
C HIS A 86 -3.51 4.80 8.88
N ASN A 87 -4.78 4.65 9.23
CA ASN A 87 -5.78 4.00 8.38
C ASN A 87 -7.16 4.67 8.54
N ASP A 88 -7.96 4.67 7.47
CA ASP A 88 -9.35 5.13 7.45
C ASP A 88 -10.22 4.18 6.63
N LEU A 89 -11.38 3.81 7.16
CA LEU A 89 -12.43 3.13 6.40
C LEU A 89 -13.27 4.16 5.64
N TYR A 90 -13.38 4.01 4.32
CA TYR A 90 -14.24 4.79 3.45
C TYR A 90 -15.24 3.90 2.70
N ASP A 91 -16.35 4.51 2.27
CA ASP A 91 -17.49 3.86 1.62
C ASP A 91 -18.05 2.63 2.37
N GLY A 92 -17.72 2.50 3.67
CA GLY A 92 -18.08 1.39 4.53
C GLY A 92 -17.43 0.05 4.17
N LYS A 93 -16.52 0.00 3.20
CA LYS A 93 -15.99 -1.26 2.62
C LYS A 93 -14.49 -1.30 2.41
N HIS A 94 -13.85 -0.16 2.18
CA HIS A 94 -12.47 -0.10 1.76
C HIS A 94 -11.64 0.71 2.74
N TYR A 95 -10.44 0.24 3.02
CA TYR A 95 -9.46 0.95 3.82
C TYR A 95 -8.48 1.69 2.91
N PHE A 96 -8.21 2.92 3.33
CA PHE A 96 -7.01 3.64 2.97
C PHE A 96 -6.01 3.48 4.11
N VAL A 97 -4.76 3.15 3.80
CA VAL A 97 -3.70 2.86 4.76
C VAL A 97 -2.43 3.60 4.37
N VAL A 98 -1.79 4.21 5.37
CA VAL A 98 -0.45 4.79 5.22
C VAL A 98 0.54 3.97 6.01
N LEU A 99 1.56 3.52 5.30
CA LEU A 99 2.71 2.86 5.89
C LEU A 99 3.90 3.81 5.95
N ASN A 100 4.64 3.66 7.04
CA ASN A 100 5.96 4.24 7.21
C ASN A 100 6.96 3.12 7.55
N SER A 101 8.24 3.32 7.27
CA SER A 101 9.27 2.34 7.62
C SER A 101 9.72 2.53 9.07
N GLN A 102 9.91 1.42 9.79
CA GLN A 102 10.44 1.42 11.16
C GLN A 102 11.91 1.83 11.19
N GLU A 103 12.65 1.44 10.16
CA GLU A 103 14.05 1.78 9.95
C GLU A 103 14.21 2.46 8.59
N PRO A 104 15.14 3.43 8.45
CA PRO A 104 15.50 3.94 7.14
C PRO A 104 16.08 2.78 6.32
N PHE A 105 15.52 2.53 5.13
CA PHE A 105 16.10 1.53 4.24
C PHE A 105 17.55 1.92 3.93
N PRO A 106 18.49 0.94 3.94
CA PRO A 106 19.87 1.24 3.62
C PRO A 106 19.93 1.86 2.21
N VAL A 107 20.44 3.08 2.14
CA VAL A 107 20.72 3.76 0.87
C VAL A 107 21.81 2.94 0.19
N ARG A 108 21.48 2.30 -0.93
CA ARG A 108 22.52 1.70 -1.78
C ARG A 108 23.22 2.85 -2.50
N GLU A 109 24.44 3.15 -2.08
CA GLU A 109 25.39 3.99 -2.82
C GLU A 109 25.79 3.36 -4.16
#